data_AF-A0A3C0VXV4-F1
#
_entry.id   AF-A0A3C0VXV4-F1
#
_cell.length_a   1.000
_cell.length_b   1.000
_cell.length_c   1.000
_cell.angle_alpha   90.00
_cell.angle_beta   90.00
_cell.angle_gamma   90.00
#
_symmetry.space_group_name_H-M   'P 1'
#
loop_
_entity.id
_entity.type
_entity.pdbx_description
1 polymer ?
#
loop_
_entity_poly.entity_id
_entity_poly.type
_entity_poly.pdbx_seq_one_letter_code
_entity_poly.pdbx_strand_id
1 'polypeptide(L)'
;MDTDTTDNTHEQDRLAVEQITAGREKIEQELGRVIIGQKDAVEEILITLFAGGNCLITGVPGLAKTLMVRAIAGIFDLDFHRIQFTPDLMPADIT
;
A
#
# COMPACT_ATOMS: atom_id res chain seq x y z
N MET A 1 -17.76 -32.51 -26.77
CA MET A 1 -18.17 -31.24 -26.17
C MET A 1 -17.49 -31.20 -24.81
N ASP A 2 -16.87 -30.07 -24.44
CA ASP A 2 -16.28 -29.76 -23.11
C ASP A 2 -14.74 -29.80 -22.95
N THR A 3 -13.95 -29.56 -24.01
CA THR A 3 -12.50 -29.28 -23.87
C THR A 3 -12.11 -27.80 -24.07
N ASP A 4 -13.02 -26.92 -24.51
CA ASP A 4 -12.73 -25.49 -24.75
C ASP A 4 -12.83 -24.60 -23.50
N THR A 5 -13.53 -25.03 -22.46
CA THR A 5 -13.80 -24.18 -21.28
C THR A 5 -12.63 -24.14 -20.29
N THR A 6 -11.85 -25.23 -20.20
CA THR A 6 -10.70 -25.33 -19.27
C THR A 6 -9.49 -24.52 -19.77
N ASP A 7 -9.26 -24.47 -21.09
CA ASP A 7 -8.11 -23.79 -21.69
C ASP A 7 -8.23 -22.25 -21.60
N ASN A 8 -9.45 -21.72 -21.76
CA ASN A 8 -9.73 -20.30 -21.63
C ASN A 8 -9.56 -19.79 -20.19
N THR A 9 -9.89 -20.62 -19.18
CA THR A 9 -9.75 -20.24 -17.77
C THR A 9 -8.27 -20.11 -17.37
N HIS A 10 -7.42 -21.05 -17.79
CA HIS A 10 -5.98 -21.01 -17.50
C HIS A 10 -5.27 -19.82 -18.15
N GLU A 11 -5.69 -19.43 -19.37
CA GLU A 11 -5.13 -18.26 -20.04
C GLU A 11 -5.56 -16.94 -19.37
N GLN A 12 -6.82 -16.87 -18.91
CA GLN A 12 -7.30 -15.71 -18.15
C GLN A 12 -6.59 -15.56 -16.80
N ASP A 13 -6.38 -16.65 -16.07
CA ASP A 13 -5.64 -16.65 -14.80
C ASP A 13 -4.20 -16.17 -15.02
N ARG A 14 -3.54 -16.64 -16.08
CA ARG A 14 -2.18 -16.21 -16.43
C ARG A 14 -2.10 -14.72 -16.71
N LEU A 15 -3.02 -14.20 -17.53
CA LEU A 15 -3.09 -12.78 -17.86
C LEU A 15 -3.36 -11.93 -16.61
N ALA A 16 -4.21 -12.40 -15.69
CA ALA A 16 -4.49 -11.71 -14.44
C ALA A 16 -3.24 -11.63 -13.54
N VAL A 17 -2.47 -12.73 -13.44
CA VAL A 17 -1.22 -12.76 -12.69
C VAL A 17 -0.21 -11.77 -13.28
N GLU A 18 -0.03 -11.76 -14.61
CA GLU A 18 0.88 -10.82 -15.28
C GLU A 18 0.51 -9.35 -15.02
N GLN A 19 -0.79 -9.02 -15.05
CA GLN A 19 -1.25 -7.67 -14.74
C GLN A 19 -0.96 -7.25 -13.30
N ILE A 20 -1.17 -8.16 -12.34
CA ILE A 20 -0.88 -7.90 -10.92
C ILE A 20 0.62 -7.70 -10.70
N THR A 21 1.45 -8.56 -11.30
CA THR A 21 2.91 -8.45 -11.21
C THR A 21 3.40 -7.13 -11.80
N ALA A 22 2.92 -6.76 -13.00
CA ALA A 22 3.27 -5.49 -13.63
C ALA A 22 2.80 -4.28 -12.81
N GLY A 23 1.61 -4.35 -12.21
CA GLY A 23 1.09 -3.32 -11.30
C GLY A 23 1.97 -3.15 -10.07
N ARG A 24 2.36 -4.26 -9.43
CA ARG A 24 3.26 -4.28 -8.26
C ARG A 24 4.60 -3.62 -8.58
N GLU A 25 5.24 -3.99 -9.68
CA GLU A 25 6.53 -3.42 -10.08
C GLU A 25 6.44 -1.90 -10.27
N LYS A 26 5.36 -1.42 -10.89
CA LYS A 26 5.13 0.01 -11.11
C LYS A 26 4.97 0.77 -9.78
N ILE A 27 4.25 0.19 -8.82
CA ILE A 27 4.08 0.77 -7.48
C ILE A 27 5.41 0.83 -6.74
N GLU A 28 6.19 -0.26 -6.75
CA GLU A 28 7.50 -0.32 -6.10
C GLU A 28 8.50 0.68 -6.71
N GLN A 29 8.48 0.87 -8.04
CA GLN A 29 9.30 1.87 -8.72
C GLN A 29 8.97 3.29 -8.27
N GLU A 30 7.69 3.67 -8.24
CA GLU A 30 7.29 5.02 -7.82
C GLU A 30 7.57 5.26 -6.33
N LEU A 31 7.34 4.25 -5.46
CA LEU A 31 7.68 4.33 -4.05
C LEU A 31 9.20 4.45 -3.83
N GLY A 32 10.01 3.74 -4.60
CA GLY A 32 11.46 3.79 -4.54
C GLY A 32 12.07 5.14 -4.92
N ARG A 33 11.34 6.01 -5.63
CA ARG A 33 11.78 7.38 -5.95
C ARG A 33 11.66 8.32 -4.76
N VAL A 34 10.72 8.06 -3.85
CA VAL A 34 10.44 8.91 -2.68
C VAL A 34 11.04 8.33 -1.40
N ILE A 35 11.09 7.01 -1.29
CA ILE A 35 11.47 6.29 -0.07
C ILE A 35 12.73 5.48 -0.35
N ILE A 36 13.85 5.88 0.25
CA ILE A 36 15.15 5.21 0.09
C ILE A 36 15.42 4.36 1.33
N GLY A 37 15.72 3.07 1.13
CA GLY A 37 16.22 2.18 2.18
C GLY A 37 15.18 1.60 3.15
N GLN A 38 13.88 1.74 2.87
CA GLN A 38 12.78 1.26 3.72
C GLN A 38 11.83 0.32 2.95
N LYS A 39 12.37 -0.64 2.18
CA LYS A 39 11.56 -1.53 1.32
C LYS A 39 10.61 -2.41 2.13
N ASP A 40 11.13 -3.06 3.17
CA ASP A 40 10.36 -4.00 3.99
C ASP A 40 9.17 -3.31 4.68
N ALA A 41 9.40 -2.12 5.25
CA ALA A 41 8.35 -1.33 5.88
C ALA A 41 7.26 -0.92 4.88
N VAL A 42 7.64 -0.58 3.65
CA VAL A 42 6.68 -0.26 2.58
C VAL A 42 5.85 -1.50 2.22
N GLU A 43 6.48 -2.66 2.08
CA GLU A 43 5.78 -3.92 1.79
C GLU A 43 4.76 -4.28 2.88
N GLU A 44 5.11 -4.17 4.16
CA GLU A 44 4.19 -4.40 5.27
C GLU A 44 2.98 -3.44 5.26
N ILE A 45 3.21 -2.16 4.92
CA ILE A 45 2.12 -1.17 4.82
C ILE A 45 1.20 -1.52 3.65
N LEU A 46 1.75 -1.92 2.50
CA LEU A 46 0.96 -2.33 1.33
C LEU A 46 0.13 -3.58 1.64
N ILE A 47 0.73 -4.59 2.28
CA ILE A 47 0.01 -5.79 2.73
C ILE A 47 -1.14 -5.41 3.66
N THR A 48 -0.88 -4.52 4.63
CA THR A 48 -1.92 -4.07 5.57
C THR A 48 -3.05 -3.33 4.84
N LEU A 49 -2.70 -2.44 3.91
CA LEU A 49 -3.65 -1.67 3.10
C LEU A 49 -4.55 -2.60 2.29
N PHE A 50 -3.97 -3.58 1.59
CA PHE A 50 -4.74 -4.54 0.79
C PHE A 50 -5.58 -5.50 1.64
N ALA A 51 -5.12 -5.81 2.85
CA ALA A 51 -5.88 -6.60 3.81
C ALA A 51 -7.00 -5.79 4.52
N GLY A 52 -7.06 -4.47 4.33
CA GLY A 52 -8.01 -3.59 5.04
C GLY A 52 -7.73 -3.47 6.54
N GLY A 53 -6.48 -3.68 6.95
CA GLY A 53 -6.06 -3.64 8.35
C GLY A 53 -5.56 -2.27 8.80
N ASN A 54 -5.08 -2.21 10.05
CA ASN A 54 -4.39 -1.06 10.62
C ASN A 54 -2.96 -1.47 11.01
N CYS A 55 -1.96 -0.66 10.67
CA CYS A 55 -0.57 -0.89 11.05
C CYS A 55 -0.04 0.19 11.99
N LEU A 56 0.91 -0.18 12.86
CA LEU A 56 1.63 0.74 13.73
C LEU A 56 3.09 0.88 13.27
N ILE A 57 3.50 2.09 12.89
CA ILE A 57 4.84 2.37 12.38
C ILE A 57 5.76 2.89 13.50
N THR A 58 6.57 2.01 14.08
CA THR A 58 7.53 2.34 15.15
C THR A 58 8.92 2.68 14.57
N GLY A 59 9.83 3.21 15.40
CA GLY A 59 11.17 3.67 14.97
C GLY A 59 11.50 5.10 15.39
N VAL A 60 12.76 5.50 15.21
CA VAL A 60 13.27 6.80 15.65
C VAL A 60 12.68 7.96 14.82
N PRO A 61 12.56 9.17 15.40
CA PRO A 61 12.13 10.36 14.66
C PRO A 61 13.10 10.65 13.51
N GLY A 62 12.55 11.15 12.39
CA GLY A 62 13.34 11.50 11.20
C GLY A 62 13.44 10.41 10.12
N LEU A 63 12.92 9.19 10.36
CA LEU A 63 12.91 8.09 9.37
C LEU A 63 11.79 8.19 8.32
N ALA A 64 11.42 9.42 7.94
CA ALA A 64 10.45 9.67 6.87
C ALA A 64 9.08 8.96 7.00
N LYS A 65 8.67 8.48 8.20
CA LYS A 65 7.42 7.71 8.40
C LYS A 65 6.18 8.40 7.83
N THR A 66 6.02 9.69 8.11
CA THR A 66 4.92 10.50 7.57
C THR A 66 5.00 10.64 6.05
N LEU A 67 6.22 10.75 5.50
CA LEU A 67 6.44 10.82 4.06
C LEU A 67 6.06 9.49 3.40
N MET A 68 6.40 8.35 4.03
CA MET A 68 6.05 7.03 3.50
C MET A 68 4.54 6.87 3.34
N VAL A 69 3.77 7.13 4.41
CA VAL A 69 2.31 7.01 4.36
C VAL A 69 1.70 8.00 3.36
N ARG A 70 2.23 9.23 3.30
CA ARG A 70 1.76 10.23 2.33
C ARG A 70 2.05 9.84 0.88
N ALA A 71 3.23 9.28 0.61
CA ALA A 71 3.62 8.84 -0.72
C ALA A 71 2.73 7.68 -1.18
N ILE A 72 2.46 6.72 -0.29
CA ILE A 72 1.53 5.62 -0.55
C ILE A 72 0.13 6.19 -0.85
N ALA A 73 -0.40 7.05 0.02
CA ALA A 73 -1.71 7.67 -0.22
C ALA A 73 -1.78 8.40 -1.58
N GLY A 74 -0.74 9.14 -1.96
CA GLY A 74 -0.67 9.82 -3.26
C GLY A 74 -0.60 8.88 -4.47
N ILE A 75 0.06 7.72 -4.36
CA ILE A 75 0.14 6.74 -5.46
C ILE A 75 -1.19 6.02 -5.67
N PHE A 76 -1.93 5.78 -4.60
CA PHE A 76 -3.22 5.08 -4.63
C PHE A 76 -4.43 6.03 -4.69
N ASP A 77 -4.20 7.35 -4.84
CA ASP A 77 -5.25 8.38 -4.84
C ASP A 77 -6.19 8.30 -3.61
N LEU A 78 -5.59 8.08 -2.44
CA LEU A 78 -6.29 7.95 -1.16
C LEU A 78 -6.26 9.26 -0.38
N ASP A 79 -7.32 9.47 0.41
CA ASP A 79 -7.37 10.57 1.38
C ASP A 79 -6.36 10.36 2.52
N PHE A 80 -5.46 11.32 2.69
CA PHE A 80 -4.48 11.31 3.77
C PHE A 80 -4.86 12.29 4.88
N HIS A 81 -5.22 11.75 6.05
CA HIS A 81 -5.49 12.52 7.26
C HIS A 81 -4.40 12.28 8.31
N ARG A 82 -3.86 13.35 8.90
CA ARG A 82 -2.85 13.29 9.96
C ARG A 82 -3.41 13.90 11.24
N ILE A 83 -3.57 13.08 12.26
CA ILE A 83 -3.96 13.50 13.61
C ILE A 83 -2.73 13.40 14.52
N GLN A 84 -2.37 14.52 15.16
CA GLN A 84 -1.32 14.54 16.17
C GLN A 84 -1.95 14.36 17.55
N PHE A 85 -1.63 13.26 18.21
CA PHE A 85 -1.98 13.10 19.62
C PHE A 85 -1.21 14.14 20.45
N THR A 86 -1.96 15.02 21.11
CA THR A 86 -1.53 15.95 22.15
C THR A 86 -2.26 15.60 23.44
N PRO A 87 -1.72 15.93 24.63
CA PRO A 87 -2.38 15.61 25.90
C PRO A 87 -3.77 16.25 26.03
N ASP A 88 -4.05 17.30 25.27
CA ASP A 88 -5.30 18.05 25.27
C ASP A 88 -6.34 17.57 24.23
N LEU A 89 -5.98 16.60 23.38
CA LEU A 89 -6.86 16.14 22.30
C LEU A 89 -8.10 15.45 22.88
N MET A 90 -9.28 16.04 22.65
CA MET A 90 -10.54 15.44 23.09
C MET A 90 -11.08 14.48 22.01
N PRO A 91 -11.85 13.43 22.37
CA PRO A 91 -12.47 12.53 21.39
C PRO A 91 -13.38 13.25 20.37
N ALA A 92 -13.90 14.43 20.73
CA ALA A 92 -14.72 15.26 19.85
C ALA A 92 -13.92 15.96 18.74
N ASP A 93 -12.58 16.05 18.86
CA ASP A 93 -11.70 16.72 17.88
C ASP A 93 -11.30 15.80 16.70
N ILE A 94 -11.78 14.55 16.71
CA ILE A 94 -11.50 13.52 15.70
C ILE A 94 -12.81 13.24 14.95
N THR A 95 -12.85 13.52 13.64
CA THR A 95 -13.94 13.14 12.71
C THR A 95 -13.35 12.48 11.49
#